data_AF-A0A8T1RAD7-F1
#
_entry.id   AF-A0A8T1RAD7-F1
#
_cell.length_a   1.000
_cell.length_b   1.000
_cell.length_c   1.000
_cell.angle_alpha   90.00
_cell.angle_beta   90.00
_cell.angle_gamma   90.00
#
_symmetry.space_group_name_H-M   'P 1'
#
loop_
_entity.id
_entity.type
_entity.pdbx_description
1 polymer ?
#
loop_
_entity_poly.entity_id
_entity_poly.type
_entity_poly.pdbx_seq_one_letter_code
_entity_poly.pdbx_strand_id
1 'polypeptide(L)'
;MIPCVPNALISSVHNFNGDQQPDAMLLWLEEHVRRLENGIIKLREEGGFKSINLFPEEPPLCSTAITNGVKVRASAVFVPESADLQNDNEMYAFSYSIRMSLLPEGCFIQGICFNSCQLHRRHWIIRANDIVISDVNGEAVIGEFPLLLPGGKEFVYESCTPLPTSLGSIEGSYTFVPGRLKNPKGAPFEVEVARVPLQLPDYIF
;
A
#
# COMPACT_ATOMS: atom_id res chain seq x y z
N MET A 1 -14.83 1.95 26.98
CA MET A 1 -14.86 0.91 25.93
C MET A 1 -14.81 1.65 24.62
N ILE A 2 -13.77 1.44 23.82
CA ILE A 2 -13.55 2.17 22.57
C ILE A 2 -14.74 1.88 21.64
N PRO A 3 -15.56 2.87 21.24
CA PRO A 3 -16.79 2.65 20.46
C PRO A 3 -16.51 2.31 18.99
N CYS A 4 -15.25 2.12 18.60
CA CYS A 4 -14.80 2.01 17.22
C CYS A 4 -14.82 0.58 16.66
N VAL A 5 -15.01 -0.45 17.50
CA VAL A 5 -14.99 -1.84 17.05
C VAL A 5 -16.40 -2.43 17.18
N PRO A 6 -17.10 -2.68 16.06
CA PRO A 6 -18.34 -3.44 16.09
C PRO A 6 -18.11 -4.77 16.81
N ASN A 7 -18.98 -5.14 17.76
CA ASN A 7 -18.87 -6.39 18.52
C ASN A 7 -18.78 -7.64 17.62
N ALA A 8 -19.30 -7.56 16.39
CA ALA A 8 -19.23 -8.63 15.38
C ALA A 8 -17.81 -8.84 14.79
N LEU A 9 -16.92 -7.84 14.85
CA LEU A 9 -15.52 -7.97 14.40
C LEU A 9 -14.58 -8.47 15.50
N ILE A 10 -15.08 -8.53 16.74
CA ILE A 10 -14.37 -9.06 17.92
C ILE A 10 -14.42 -10.60 17.94
N SER A 11 -15.19 -11.24 17.06
CA SER A 11 -15.26 -12.69 16.95
C SER A 11 -14.46 -13.21 15.75
N SER A 12 -13.43 -14.01 16.01
CA SER A 12 -12.69 -14.73 14.97
C SER A 12 -13.64 -15.60 14.13
N VAL A 13 -13.35 -15.72 12.84
CA VAL A 13 -14.18 -16.40 11.82
C VAL A 13 -14.26 -17.92 11.99
N HIS A 14 -13.88 -18.50 13.13
CA HIS A 14 -14.09 -19.93 13.43
C HIS A 14 -14.81 -20.10 14.78
N ASN A 15 -16.14 -20.02 14.77
CA ASN A 15 -16.92 -20.63 15.83
C ASN A 15 -16.77 -22.16 15.72
N PHE A 16 -16.35 -22.84 16.80
CA PHE A 16 -17.18 -23.79 17.56
C PHE A 16 -16.38 -24.57 18.63
N ASN A 17 -16.96 -24.63 19.83
CA ASN A 17 -16.80 -25.62 20.91
C ASN A 17 -15.50 -25.67 21.73
N GLY A 18 -15.42 -24.83 22.77
CA GLY A 18 -14.50 -25.01 23.91
C GLY A 18 -14.56 -23.83 24.88
N ASP A 19 -14.68 -24.10 26.18
CA ASP A 19 -14.99 -23.17 27.29
C ASP A 19 -13.99 -22.01 27.57
N GLN A 20 -13.11 -21.64 26.65
CA GLN A 20 -12.25 -20.46 26.78
C GLN A 20 -12.07 -19.78 25.42
N GLN A 21 -12.92 -18.79 25.14
CA GLN A 21 -12.72 -17.89 24.02
C GLN A 21 -11.51 -16.99 24.34
N PRO A 22 -10.41 -17.04 23.56
CA PRO A 22 -9.27 -16.16 23.80
C PRO A 22 -9.70 -14.69 23.63
N ASP A 23 -9.18 -13.82 24.50
CA ASP A 23 -9.45 -12.38 24.44
C ASP A 23 -8.96 -11.82 23.10
N ALA A 24 -9.86 -11.23 22.30
CA ALA A 24 -9.54 -10.66 20.99
C ALA A 24 -8.44 -9.59 21.07
N MET A 25 -8.38 -8.83 22.18
CA MET A 25 -7.31 -7.89 22.43
C MET A 25 -5.95 -8.59 22.57
N LEU A 26 -5.93 -9.73 23.28
CA LEU A 26 -4.72 -10.50 23.48
C LEU A 26 -4.24 -11.11 22.15
N LEU A 27 -5.14 -11.69 21.36
CA LEU A 27 -4.80 -12.22 20.04
C LEU A 27 -4.27 -11.14 19.10
N TRP A 28 -4.88 -9.95 19.11
CA TRP A 28 -4.39 -8.80 18.35
C TRP A 28 -2.99 -8.37 18.81
N LEU A 29 -2.75 -8.29 20.13
CA LEU A 29 -1.43 -7.95 20.69
C LEU A 29 -0.37 -8.99 20.32
N GLU A 30 -0.70 -10.28 20.43
CA GLU A 30 0.19 -11.39 20.05
C GLU A 30 0.55 -11.32 18.57
N GLU A 31 -0.44 -11.14 17.70
CA GLU A 31 -0.21 -10.99 16.26
C GLU A 31 0.60 -9.73 15.93
N HIS A 32 0.34 -8.62 16.63
CA HIS A 32 1.10 -7.38 16.46
C HIS A 32 2.58 -7.56 16.84
N VAL A 33 2.86 -8.18 17.98
CA VAL A 33 4.23 -8.53 18.42
C VAL A 33 4.88 -9.45 17.40
N ARG A 34 4.18 -10.49 16.93
CA ARG A 34 4.69 -11.42 15.91
C ARG A 34 5.06 -10.71 14.61
N ARG A 35 4.29 -9.71 14.19
CA ARG A 35 4.58 -8.90 12.98
C ARG A 35 5.79 -7.99 13.16
N LEU A 36 6.00 -7.44 14.36
CA LEU A 36 7.20 -6.68 14.70
C LEU A 36 8.45 -7.58 14.71
N GLU A 37 8.38 -8.74 15.38
CA GLU A 37 9.49 -9.69 15.49
C GLU A 37 9.93 -10.24 14.13
N ASN A 38 8.98 -10.53 13.25
CA ASN A 38 9.26 -11.04 11.91
C ASN A 38 9.56 -9.93 10.88
N GLY A 39 9.59 -8.66 11.29
CA GLY A 39 9.93 -7.53 10.43
C GLY A 39 8.88 -7.19 9.37
N ILE A 40 7.66 -7.72 9.50
CA ILE A 40 6.52 -7.38 8.63
C ILE A 40 6.17 -5.91 8.82
N ILE A 41 6.12 -5.46 10.08
CA ILE A 41 5.93 -4.07 10.51
C ILE A 41 7.28 -3.57 11.04
N LYS A 42 7.73 -2.41 10.57
CA LYS A 42 9.03 -1.83 10.94
C LYS A 42 8.86 -0.51 11.68
N LEU A 43 9.89 -0.11 12.42
CA LEU A 43 9.98 1.25 12.95
C LEU A 43 10.45 2.18 11.84
N ARG A 44 9.70 3.26 11.59
CA ARG A 44 10.12 4.37 10.74
C ARG A 44 10.72 5.45 11.63
N GLU A 45 11.88 5.95 11.24
CA GLU A 45 12.50 7.10 11.90
C GLU A 45 12.47 8.29 10.94
N GLU A 46 11.70 9.32 11.28
CA GLU A 46 11.54 10.52 10.46
C GLU A 46 11.48 11.75 11.36
N GLY A 47 12.31 12.76 11.06
CA GLY A 47 12.35 13.99 11.86
C GLY A 47 12.80 13.80 13.32
N GLY A 48 13.54 12.74 13.63
CA GLY A 48 13.96 12.41 14.99
C GLY A 48 12.90 11.70 15.85
N PHE A 49 11.75 11.36 15.27
CA PHE A 49 10.72 10.56 15.91
C PHE A 49 10.72 9.14 15.34
N LYS A 50 10.58 8.16 16.24
CA LYS A 50 10.35 6.76 15.87
C LYS A 50 8.86 6.48 15.94
N SER A 51 8.29 6.03 14.84
CA SER A 51 6.90 5.59 14.75
C SER A 51 6.83 4.16 14.23
N ILE A 52 5.73 3.48 14.53
CA ILE A 52 5.44 2.16 13.99
C ILE A 52 4.86 2.36 12.59
N ASN A 53 5.51 1.79 11.57
CA ASN A 53 4.97 1.77 10.21
C ASN A 53 4.02 0.58 10.08
N LEU A 54 2.71 0.84 10.18
CA LEU A 54 1.69 -0.21 10.10
C LEU A 54 1.58 -0.87 8.72
N PHE A 55 2.14 -0.24 7.68
CA PHE A 55 2.15 -0.79 6.33
C PHE A 55 3.19 -1.91 6.21
N PRO A 56 2.78 -3.13 5.83
CA PRO A 56 3.71 -4.23 5.63
C PRO A 56 4.81 -3.89 4.64
N GLU A 57 6.05 -4.31 4.93
CA GLU A 57 7.19 -4.05 4.04
C GLU A 57 7.69 -5.28 3.28
N GLU A 58 7.26 -6.47 3.70
CA GLU A 58 7.70 -7.76 3.16
C GLU A 58 6.53 -8.56 2.55
N PRO A 59 6.80 -9.46 1.57
CA PRO A 59 5.80 -10.38 1.05
C PRO A 59 5.19 -11.30 2.13
N PRO A 60 3.97 -11.83 1.93
CA PRO A 60 3.10 -11.61 0.77
C PRO A 60 2.27 -10.31 0.85
N LEU A 61 2.35 -9.56 1.95
CA LEU A 61 1.51 -8.38 2.20
C LEU A 61 2.05 -7.08 1.57
N CYS A 62 3.30 -7.11 1.08
CA CYS A 62 3.92 -6.03 0.32
C CYS A 62 4.25 -6.53 -1.09
N SER A 63 3.54 -6.00 -2.08
CA SER A 63 3.81 -6.24 -3.48
C SER A 63 5.01 -5.41 -3.92
N THR A 64 5.86 -5.98 -4.77
CA THR A 64 7.03 -5.28 -5.32
C THR A 64 7.12 -5.52 -6.82
N ALA A 65 7.29 -4.46 -7.59
CA ALA A 65 7.60 -4.50 -9.01
C ALA A 65 8.86 -3.68 -9.29
N ILE A 66 9.66 -4.11 -10.26
CA ILE A 66 10.79 -3.34 -10.78
C ILE A 66 10.65 -3.27 -12.29
N THR A 67 10.54 -2.05 -12.81
CA THR A 67 10.40 -1.80 -14.25
C THR A 67 11.41 -0.74 -14.65
N ASN A 68 12.28 -1.08 -15.61
CA ASN A 68 13.29 -0.16 -16.14
C ASN A 68 14.12 0.55 -15.05
N GLY A 69 14.43 -0.14 -13.94
CA GLY A 69 15.22 0.40 -12.82
C GLY A 69 14.42 1.13 -11.74
N VAL A 70 13.14 1.44 -11.98
CA VAL A 70 12.26 2.00 -10.94
C VAL A 70 11.66 0.85 -10.14
N LYS A 71 11.90 0.84 -8.83
CA LYS A 71 11.31 -0.11 -7.88
C LYS A 71 10.10 0.54 -7.22
N VAL A 72 8.96 -0.12 -7.33
CA VAL A 72 7.73 0.25 -6.61
C VAL A 72 7.38 -0.86 -5.63
N ARG A 73 7.27 -0.50 -4.35
CA ARG A 73 6.72 -1.35 -3.30
C ARG A 73 5.37 -0.78 -2.87
N ALA A 74 4.41 -1.65 -2.63
CA ALA A 74 3.07 -1.24 -2.27
C ALA A 74 2.43 -2.22 -1.29
N SER A 75 1.76 -1.69 -0.27
CA SER A 75 1.01 -2.48 0.70
C SER A 75 -0.18 -1.68 1.21
N ALA A 76 -1.17 -2.39 1.74
CA ALA A 76 -2.40 -1.80 2.23
C ALA A 76 -2.78 -2.35 3.60
N VAL A 77 -3.59 -1.58 4.32
CA VAL A 77 -4.15 -1.93 5.61
C VAL A 77 -5.62 -1.56 5.63
N PHE A 78 -6.42 -2.39 6.31
CA PHE A 78 -7.80 -2.05 6.63
C PHE A 78 -7.83 -0.99 7.74
N VAL A 79 -8.75 -0.02 7.63
CA VAL A 79 -8.91 1.09 8.57
C VAL A 79 -10.29 0.99 9.21
N PRO A 80 -10.44 0.23 10.31
CA PRO A 80 -11.74 -0.05 10.92
C PRO A 80 -12.47 1.22 11.36
N GLU A 81 -11.74 2.24 11.83
CA GLU A 81 -12.33 3.49 12.32
C GLU A 81 -12.96 4.35 11.21
N SER A 82 -12.64 4.06 9.95
CA SER A 82 -13.20 4.72 8.77
C SER A 82 -14.14 3.83 7.98
N ALA A 83 -14.37 2.60 8.43
CA ALA A 83 -15.29 1.66 7.81
C ALA A 83 -16.70 1.81 8.39
N ASP A 84 -17.71 1.62 7.54
CA ASP A 84 -19.11 1.54 7.95
C ASP A 84 -19.62 0.12 7.71
N LEU A 85 -19.59 -0.70 8.75
CA LEU A 85 -19.94 -2.12 8.67
C LEU A 85 -21.24 -2.45 9.43
N GLN A 86 -21.96 -1.44 9.92
CA GLN A 86 -23.19 -1.64 10.69
C GLN A 86 -24.46 -1.39 9.88
N ASN A 87 -24.33 -0.71 8.73
CA ASN A 87 -25.44 -0.39 7.84
C ASN A 87 -25.58 -1.43 6.72
N ASP A 88 -26.77 -1.50 6.11
CA ASP A 88 -27.06 -2.42 4.99
C ASP A 88 -26.17 -2.21 3.75
N ASN A 89 -25.45 -1.09 3.67
CA ASN A 89 -24.52 -0.78 2.59
C ASN A 89 -23.09 -0.68 3.14
N GLU A 90 -22.52 -1.84 3.48
CA GLU A 90 -21.18 -1.95 4.05
C GLU A 90 -20.14 -1.21 3.20
N MET A 91 -19.31 -0.41 3.87
CA MET A 91 -18.19 0.32 3.28
C MET A 91 -16.92 -0.03 4.04
N TYR A 92 -16.04 -0.75 3.37
CA TYR A 92 -14.71 -1.10 3.86
C TYR A 92 -13.73 0.00 3.50
N ALA A 93 -13.03 0.57 4.48
CA ALA A 93 -12.01 1.58 4.23
C ALA A 93 -10.62 0.94 4.24
N PHE A 94 -9.85 1.14 3.16
CA PHE A 94 -8.47 0.71 3.09
C PHE A 94 -7.55 1.92 2.90
N SER A 95 -6.43 1.92 3.61
CA SER A 95 -5.31 2.83 3.34
C SER A 95 -4.20 2.04 2.67
N TYR A 96 -3.49 2.65 1.74
CA TYR A 96 -2.37 2.05 1.05
C TYR A 96 -1.17 3.00 1.04
N SER A 97 0.02 2.39 1.10
CA SER A 97 1.30 3.10 1.08
C SER A 97 2.10 2.63 -0.12
N ILE A 98 2.54 3.60 -0.93
CA ILE A 98 3.37 3.38 -2.11
C ILE A 98 4.75 3.96 -1.87
N ARG A 99 5.75 3.19 -2.24
CA ARG A 99 7.16 3.42 -1.93
C ARG A 99 7.96 3.25 -3.21
N MET A 100 8.57 4.33 -3.68
CA MET A 100 9.26 4.39 -4.98
C MET A 100 10.72 4.73 -4.80
N SER A 101 11.59 3.96 -5.44
CA SER A 101 13.02 4.24 -5.51
C SER A 101 13.56 3.94 -6.90
N LEU A 102 14.69 4.56 -7.21
CA LEU A 102 15.46 4.26 -8.41
C LEU A 102 16.68 3.43 -8.00
N LEU A 103 16.88 2.30 -8.68
CA LEU A 103 18.01 1.41 -8.42
C LEU A 103 19.35 2.13 -8.66
N PRO A 104 20.46 1.66 -8.05
CA PRO A 104 21.79 2.26 -8.20
C PRO A 104 22.24 2.43 -9.66
N GLU A 105 21.82 1.52 -10.53
CA GLU A 105 22.15 1.52 -11.95
C GLU A 105 21.37 2.58 -12.75
N GLY A 106 20.38 3.25 -12.14
CA GLY A 106 19.51 4.20 -12.83
C GLY A 106 18.38 3.53 -13.60
N CYS A 107 17.75 4.29 -14.50
CA CYS A 107 16.67 3.79 -15.34
C CYS A 107 17.15 3.50 -16.75
N PHE A 108 16.64 2.41 -17.34
CA PHE A 108 17.06 1.93 -18.66
C PHE A 108 15.90 2.00 -19.64
N ILE A 109 16.04 2.86 -20.66
CA ILE A 109 15.00 3.08 -21.66
C ILE A 109 15.65 2.96 -23.03
N GLN A 110 15.18 2.00 -23.83
CA GLN A 110 15.66 1.77 -25.21
C GLN A 110 17.20 1.64 -25.31
N GLY A 111 17.82 0.96 -24.34
CA GLY A 111 19.27 0.74 -24.31
C GLY A 111 20.10 1.93 -23.79
N ILE A 112 19.46 3.04 -23.39
CA ILE A 112 20.11 4.20 -22.80
C ILE A 112 19.84 4.21 -21.29
N CYS A 113 20.90 4.41 -20.51
CA CYS A 113 20.83 4.56 -19.07
C CYS A 113 20.70 6.04 -18.68
N PHE A 114 19.81 6.34 -17.74
CA PHE A 114 19.64 7.67 -17.16
C PHE A 114 19.72 7.62 -15.63
N ASN A 115 20.47 8.56 -15.06
CA ASN A 115 20.69 8.69 -13.63
C ASN A 115 19.58 9.44 -12.87
N SER A 116 18.40 9.58 -13.49
CA SER A 116 17.23 10.21 -12.89
C SER A 116 15.99 9.95 -13.73
N CYS A 117 14.85 9.88 -13.08
CA CYS A 117 13.54 9.91 -13.74
C CYS A 117 12.51 10.58 -12.84
N GLN A 118 11.56 11.30 -13.43
CA GLN A 118 10.52 12.00 -12.71
C GLN A 118 9.15 11.43 -13.06
N LEU A 119 8.34 11.18 -12.02
CA LEU A 119 6.96 10.73 -12.19
C LEU A 119 6.15 11.82 -12.89
N HIS A 120 5.35 11.42 -13.86
CA HIS A 120 4.43 12.29 -14.59
C HIS A 120 2.97 11.99 -14.25
N ARG A 121 2.55 10.72 -14.42
CA ARG A 121 1.16 10.30 -14.33
C ARG A 121 1.01 9.01 -13.55
N ARG A 122 -0.19 8.78 -13.05
CA ARG A 122 -0.64 7.52 -12.46
C ARG A 122 -1.84 6.98 -13.24
N HIS A 123 -1.90 5.67 -13.36
CA HIS A 123 -3.06 4.90 -13.75
C HIS A 123 -3.30 3.85 -12.66
N TRP A 124 -4.49 3.85 -12.08
CA TRP A 124 -4.89 2.89 -11.05
C TRP A 124 -6.16 2.16 -11.47
N ILE A 125 -6.16 0.86 -11.25
CA ILE A 125 -7.33 0.01 -11.37
C ILE A 125 -7.63 -0.52 -9.97
N ILE A 126 -8.85 -0.23 -9.48
CA ILE A 126 -9.32 -0.67 -8.18
C ILE A 126 -10.44 -1.69 -8.42
N ARG A 127 -10.29 -2.85 -7.78
CA ARG A 127 -11.26 -3.94 -7.85
C ARG A 127 -11.88 -4.25 -6.50
N ALA A 128 -13.19 -4.49 -6.53
CA ALA A 128 -13.93 -5.16 -5.47
C ALA A 128 -14.11 -6.61 -5.90
N ASN A 129 -13.57 -7.56 -5.13
CA ASN A 129 -13.30 -8.93 -5.61
C ASN A 129 -12.54 -8.87 -6.95
N ASP A 130 -13.11 -9.45 -8.01
CA ASP A 130 -12.55 -9.46 -9.37
C ASP A 130 -13.17 -8.41 -10.30
N ILE A 131 -14.08 -7.57 -9.80
CA ILE A 131 -14.81 -6.57 -10.59
C ILE A 131 -14.09 -5.23 -10.51
N VAL A 132 -13.78 -4.61 -11.66
CA VAL A 132 -13.25 -3.25 -11.72
C VAL A 132 -14.34 -2.26 -11.33
N ILE A 133 -14.12 -1.54 -10.23
CA ILE A 133 -15.05 -0.53 -9.72
C ILE A 133 -14.55 0.90 -9.96
N SER A 134 -13.25 1.07 -10.21
CA SER A 134 -12.67 2.37 -10.51
C SER A 134 -11.44 2.22 -11.41
N ASP A 135 -11.36 3.10 -12.40
CA ASP A 135 -10.22 3.28 -13.30
C ASP A 135 -9.81 4.75 -13.24
N VAL A 136 -8.71 5.02 -12.55
CA VAL A 136 -8.26 6.38 -12.21
C VAL A 136 -7.03 6.71 -13.02
N ASN A 137 -7.15 7.71 -13.89
CA ASN A 137 -6.05 8.26 -14.67
C ASN A 137 -5.82 9.72 -14.30
N GLY A 138 -4.59 10.09 -13.98
CA GLY A 138 -4.29 11.48 -13.61
C GLY A 138 -2.81 11.80 -13.55
N GLU A 139 -2.50 13.09 -13.58
CA GLU A 139 -1.15 13.59 -13.33
C GLU A 139 -0.81 13.55 -11.85
N ALA A 140 0.50 13.49 -11.55
CA ALA A 140 1.04 13.46 -10.20
C ALA A 140 0.59 12.25 -9.37
N VAL A 141 1.16 12.16 -8.18
CA VAL A 141 0.65 11.39 -7.04
C VAL A 141 0.47 12.38 -5.90
N ILE A 142 -0.71 12.45 -5.29
CA ILE A 142 -1.02 13.41 -4.20
C ILE A 142 -0.68 14.89 -4.50
N GLY A 143 -0.67 15.29 -5.78
CA GLY A 143 -0.26 16.64 -6.20
C GLY A 143 1.27 16.82 -6.37
N GLU A 144 2.05 15.77 -6.14
CA GLU A 144 3.50 15.75 -6.28
C GLU A 144 4.00 14.99 -7.53
N PHE A 145 5.13 15.45 -8.05
CA PHE A 145 5.83 14.84 -9.19
C PHE A 145 7.24 14.41 -8.74
N PRO A 146 7.38 13.31 -7.98
CA PRO A 146 8.65 12.92 -7.38
C PRO A 146 9.73 12.68 -8.43
N LEU A 147 10.91 13.26 -8.18
CA LEU A 147 12.13 12.99 -8.93
C LEU A 147 12.92 11.91 -8.20
N LEU A 148 13.14 10.78 -8.85
CA LEU A 148 13.93 9.68 -8.30
C LEU A 148 15.37 9.78 -8.80
N LEU A 149 16.31 9.56 -7.87
CA LEU A 149 17.74 9.53 -8.10
C LEU A 149 18.30 8.18 -7.59
N PRO A 150 19.29 7.58 -8.27
CA PRO A 150 19.97 6.39 -7.76
C PRO A 150 20.56 6.66 -6.38
N GLY A 151 20.30 5.76 -5.42
CA GLY A 151 20.76 5.92 -4.03
C GLY A 151 20.10 7.07 -3.25
N GLY A 152 19.08 7.73 -3.82
CA GLY A 152 18.28 8.73 -3.13
C GLY A 152 17.36 8.14 -2.06
N LYS A 153 16.81 8.99 -1.20
CA LYS A 153 15.74 8.60 -0.27
C LYS A 153 14.54 8.07 -1.07
N GLU A 154 13.94 6.99 -0.60
CA GLU A 154 12.69 6.50 -1.15
C GLU A 154 11.60 7.57 -1.05
N PHE A 155 10.86 7.77 -2.14
CA PHE A 155 9.65 8.57 -2.09
C PHE A 155 8.51 7.71 -1.56
N VAL A 156 7.84 8.18 -0.50
CA VAL A 156 6.76 7.45 0.15
C VAL A 156 5.53 8.33 0.18
N TYR A 157 4.40 7.80 -0.27
CA TYR A 157 3.12 8.46 -0.09
C TYR A 157 2.04 7.46 0.33
N GLU A 158 1.03 7.98 1.02
CA GLU A 158 -0.10 7.21 1.54
C GLU A 158 -1.40 7.84 1.02
N SER A 159 -2.38 6.98 0.72
CA SER A 159 -3.71 7.38 0.28
C SER A 159 -4.70 6.27 0.62
N CYS A 160 -5.98 6.44 0.30
CA CYS A 160 -7.02 5.51 0.73
C CYS A 160 -8.04 5.26 -0.37
N THR A 161 -8.76 4.15 -0.25
CA THR A 161 -9.88 3.80 -1.12
C THR A 161 -10.97 3.06 -0.34
N PRO A 162 -12.24 3.45 -0.48
CA PRO A 162 -13.35 2.67 0.02
C PRO A 162 -13.66 1.51 -0.95
N LEU A 163 -14.05 0.36 -0.41
CA LEU A 163 -14.59 -0.77 -1.15
C LEU A 163 -15.97 -1.17 -0.62
N PRO A 164 -16.89 -1.62 -1.49
CA PRO A 164 -18.16 -2.22 -1.07
C PRO A 164 -18.01 -3.69 -0.62
N THR A 165 -16.79 -4.23 -0.61
CA THR A 165 -16.49 -5.63 -0.30
C THR A 165 -15.28 -5.74 0.62
N SER A 166 -15.25 -6.79 1.45
CA SER A 166 -14.13 -7.10 2.36
C SER A 166 -12.85 -7.53 1.65
N LEU A 167 -12.96 -7.91 0.37
CA LEU A 167 -11.87 -8.34 -0.48
C LEU A 167 -11.82 -7.50 -1.76
N GLY A 168 -10.62 -7.16 -2.20
CA GLY A 168 -10.37 -6.45 -3.45
C GLY A 168 -8.90 -6.35 -3.77
N SER A 169 -8.56 -5.47 -4.71
CA SER A 169 -7.17 -5.16 -5.03
C SER A 169 -6.99 -3.77 -5.63
N ILE A 170 -5.78 -3.25 -5.51
CA ILE A 170 -5.30 -2.09 -6.27
C ILE A 170 -4.09 -2.49 -7.09
N GLU A 171 -4.04 -2.03 -8.33
CA GLU A 171 -2.91 -2.25 -9.24
C GLU A 171 -2.88 -1.15 -10.29
N GLY A 172 -1.82 -1.10 -11.09
CA GLY A 172 -1.78 -0.18 -12.21
C GLY A 172 -0.36 0.17 -12.61
N SER A 173 -0.15 1.41 -12.99
CA SER A 173 1.15 1.87 -13.44
C SER A 173 1.37 3.36 -13.24
N TYR A 174 2.64 3.75 -13.29
CA TYR A 174 3.06 5.13 -13.36
C TYR A 174 3.75 5.40 -14.68
N THR A 175 3.52 6.58 -15.24
CA THR A 175 4.35 7.08 -16.33
C THR A 175 5.47 7.94 -15.76
N PHE A 176 6.70 7.58 -16.06
CA PHE A 176 7.90 8.35 -15.74
C PHE A 176 8.52 8.95 -17.00
N VAL A 177 9.28 10.02 -16.84
CA VAL A 177 10.17 10.54 -17.88
C VAL A 177 11.62 10.52 -17.42
N PRO A 178 12.59 10.16 -18.28
CA PRO A 178 14.00 10.27 -17.93
C PRO A 178 14.41 11.74 -17.70
N GLY A 179 15.21 12.01 -16.66
CA GLY A 179 15.54 13.37 -16.25
C GLY A 179 14.42 14.04 -15.43
N ARG A 180 14.08 15.28 -15.80
CA ARG A 180 13.02 16.07 -15.15
C ARG A 180 11.89 16.35 -16.14
N LEU A 181 10.65 16.50 -15.67
CA LEU A 181 9.49 16.86 -16.51
C LEU A 181 9.71 18.14 -17.31
N LYS A 182 10.35 19.15 -16.71
CA LYS A 182 10.66 20.42 -17.40
C LYS A 182 11.76 20.29 -18.46
N ASN A 183 12.58 19.24 -18.40
CA ASN A 183 13.65 18.99 -19.36
C ASN A 183 13.88 17.47 -19.50
N PRO A 184 12.99 16.75 -20.20
CA PRO A 184 13.09 15.31 -20.36
C PRO A 184 14.31 14.95 -21.21
N LYS A 185 15.01 13.87 -20.83
CA LYS A 185 16.20 13.38 -21.54
C LYS A 185 15.90 12.21 -22.48
N GLY A 186 14.68 11.69 -22.46
CA GLY A 186 14.25 10.56 -23.27
C GLY A 186 12.73 10.44 -23.31
N ALA A 187 12.23 9.44 -24.03
CA ALA A 187 10.80 9.17 -24.12
C ALA A 187 10.22 8.76 -22.75
N PRO A 188 8.94 9.09 -22.47
CA PRO A 188 8.25 8.55 -21.31
C PRO A 188 8.21 7.02 -21.32
N PHE A 189 8.20 6.41 -20.14
CA PHE A 189 8.11 4.97 -19.97
C PHE A 189 7.15 4.62 -18.83
N GLU A 190 6.53 3.45 -18.94
CA GLU A 190 5.63 2.93 -17.93
C GLU A 190 6.40 2.14 -16.87
N VAL A 191 5.95 2.26 -15.62
CA VAL A 191 6.46 1.55 -14.45
C VAL A 191 5.29 0.84 -13.79
N GLU A 192 5.39 -0.46 -13.66
CA GLU A 192 4.32 -1.30 -13.12
C GLU A 192 4.16 -1.09 -11.61
N VAL A 193 2.91 -1.13 -11.16
CA VAL A 193 2.55 -1.37 -9.77
C VAL A 193 1.89 -2.74 -9.68
N ALA A 194 2.64 -3.72 -9.15
CA ALA A 194 2.14 -5.07 -8.94
C ALA A 194 0.89 -5.07 -8.06
N ARG A 195 -0.04 -6.00 -8.33
CA ARG A 195 -1.31 -6.13 -7.61
C ARG A 195 -1.10 -6.19 -6.10
N VAL A 196 -1.77 -5.29 -5.38
CA VAL A 196 -1.81 -5.26 -3.91
C VAL A 196 -3.16 -5.78 -3.46
N PRO A 197 -3.23 -6.84 -2.64
CA PRO A 197 -4.49 -7.30 -2.08
C PRO A 197 -5.03 -6.27 -1.07
N LEU A 198 -6.33 -6.00 -1.17
CA LEU A 198 -7.09 -5.30 -0.14
C LEU A 198 -7.94 -6.35 0.57
N GLN A 199 -7.56 -6.70 1.79
CA GLN A 199 -8.21 -7.75 2.56
C GLN A 199 -8.24 -7.42 4.04
N LEU A 200 -9.24 -7.94 4.75
CA LEU A 200 -9.29 -7.86 6.20
C LEU A 200 -8.12 -8.64 6.82
N PRO A 201 -7.52 -8.14 7.92
CA PRO A 201 -6.60 -8.93 8.72
C PRO A 201 -7.36 -9.97 9.56
N ASP A 202 -6.65 -11.01 10.00
CA ASP A 202 -7.23 -12.08 10.83
C ASP A 202 -7.77 -11.57 12.18
N TYR A 203 -7.15 -10.50 12.71
CA TYR A 203 -7.52 -9.87 13.96
C TYR A 203 -7.62 -8.35 13.77
N ILE A 204 -8.69 -7.77 14.32
CA ILE A 204 -8.99 -6.34 14.34
C ILE A 204 -9.31 -5.97 15.80
N PHE A 205 -8.69 -4.92 16.32
CA PHE A 205 -8.98 -4.33 17.64
C PHE A 205 -8.92 -2.81 17.54
#